data_AF-A0A0M4DLV6-F1
#
_entry.id   AF-A0A0M4DLV6-F1
#
_cell.length_a   1.000
_cell.length_b   1.000
_cell.length_c   1.000
_cell.angle_alpha   90.00
_cell.angle_beta   90.00
_cell.angle_gamma   90.00
#
_symmetry.space_group_name_H-M   'P 1'
#
loop_
_entity.id
_entity.type
_entity.pdbx_description
1 polymer ?
#
loop_
_entity_poly.entity_id
_entity_poly.type
_entity_poly.pdbx_seq_one_letter_code
_entity_poly.pdbx_strand_id
1 'polypeptide(L)'
;MKSELLWADLQPTDSEIVDVSCTVGDGLFVYEVLGAGRSTYTDLRSGATRLLEINHTLPSPATRLYLVLCEPPAEDWSADTVRDIFGVHVLWRSPGSWGGDETEIALGRGQA
;
A
#
# COMPACT_ATOMS: atom_id res chain seq x y z
N MET A 1 -4.39 7.43 -11.01
CA MET A 1 -3.65 6.45 -10.19
C MET A 1 -2.22 6.88 -9.90
N LYS A 2 -1.26 6.81 -10.85
CA LYS A 2 0.08 7.42 -10.65
C LYS A 2 0.02 8.93 -10.43
N SER A 3 -0.85 9.57 -11.19
CA SER A 3 -1.21 10.98 -11.02
C SER A 3 -1.92 11.29 -9.70
N GLU A 4 -2.39 10.30 -8.93
CA GLU A 4 -3.13 10.49 -7.67
C GLU A 4 -2.21 10.39 -6.43
N LEU A 5 -1.13 9.61 -6.50
CA LEU A 5 -0.06 9.60 -5.50
C LEU A 5 0.73 10.92 -5.45
N LEU A 6 0.73 11.65 -6.57
CA LEU A 6 1.22 13.04 -6.66
C LEU A 6 0.45 14.04 -5.77
N TRP A 7 -0.78 13.72 -5.32
CA TRP A 7 -1.63 14.63 -4.53
C TRP A 7 -1.39 14.57 -3.02
N ALA A 8 -0.46 13.74 -2.57
CA ALA A 8 -0.09 13.61 -1.17
C ALA A 8 1.30 14.21 -0.85
N ASP A 9 1.89 15.03 -1.74
CA ASP A 9 3.27 15.57 -1.64
C ASP A 9 4.38 14.52 -1.58
N LEU A 10 4.05 13.24 -1.79
CA LEU A 10 5.02 12.16 -1.88
C LEU A 10 5.72 12.23 -3.24
N GLN A 11 7.05 12.30 -3.26
CA GLN A 11 7.89 12.27 -4.47
C GLN A 11 8.02 10.82 -4.94
N PRO A 12 7.15 10.33 -5.85
CA PRO A 12 7.15 8.93 -6.23
C PRO A 12 8.30 8.72 -7.21
N THR A 13 9.23 7.82 -6.87
CA THR A 13 10.29 7.46 -7.81
C THR A 13 9.85 6.25 -8.63
N ASP A 14 9.98 6.35 -9.95
CA ASP A 14 9.80 5.22 -10.84
C ASP A 14 10.85 4.14 -10.57
N SER A 15 10.40 2.91 -10.32
CA SER A 15 11.25 1.74 -10.20
C SER A 15 10.72 0.67 -11.15
N GLU A 16 11.62 -0.08 -11.80
CA GLU A 16 11.23 -1.24 -12.62
C GLU A 16 10.57 -2.36 -11.79
N ILE A 17 10.57 -2.24 -10.46
CA ILE A 17 10.22 -3.31 -9.51
C ILE A 17 8.96 -2.97 -8.70
N VAL A 18 8.70 -1.69 -8.39
CA VAL A 18 7.56 -1.23 -7.57
C VAL A 18 6.79 -0.11 -8.24
N ASP A 19 5.47 -0.16 -8.14
CA ASP A 19 4.58 0.86 -8.73
C ASP A 19 4.84 2.24 -8.13
N VAL A 20 5.06 2.34 -6.81
CA VAL A 20 5.49 3.57 -6.13
C VAL A 20 6.31 3.25 -4.85
N SER A 21 7.40 3.98 -4.64
CA SER A 21 8.11 4.05 -3.36
C SER A 21 8.24 5.50 -2.90
N CYS A 22 8.11 5.74 -1.60
CA CYS A 22 8.17 7.08 -1.02
C CYS A 22 8.94 7.07 0.30
N THR A 23 9.84 8.02 0.47
CA THR A 23 10.48 8.25 1.77
C THR A 23 9.58 9.18 2.59
N VAL A 24 9.14 8.72 3.77
CA VAL A 24 8.34 9.49 4.72
C VAL A 24 9.16 9.64 6.00
N GLY A 25 9.62 10.87 6.29
CA GLY A 25 10.62 11.10 7.34
C GLY A 25 11.94 10.38 7.02
N ASP A 26 12.39 9.52 7.93
CA ASP A 26 13.58 8.67 7.74
C ASP A 26 13.24 7.25 7.24
N GLY A 27 11.96 6.94 7.03
CA GLY A 27 11.48 5.60 6.69
C GLY A 27 11.09 5.44 5.22
N LEU A 28 11.40 4.28 4.63
CA LEU A 28 10.95 3.93 3.28
C LEU A 28 9.57 3.26 3.35
N PHE A 29 8.59 3.84 2.66
CA PHE A 29 7.27 3.26 2.50
C PHE A 29 7.14 2.74 1.06
N VAL A 30 6.62 1.52 0.91
CA VAL A 30 6.44 0.88 -0.39
C VAL A 30 4.96 0.62 -0.63
N TYR A 31 4.50 0.98 -1.83
CA TYR A 31 3.11 0.87 -2.23
C TYR A 31 2.99 -0.01 -3.47
N GLU A 32 2.09 -0.98 -3.40
CA GLU A 32 1.64 -1.78 -4.53
C GLU A 32 0.19 -1.43 -4.83
N VAL A 33 -0.14 -1.10 -6.07
CA VAL A 33 -1.52 -0.75 -6.43
C VAL A 33 -2.18 -1.89 -7.19
N LEU A 34 -3.23 -2.47 -6.63
CA LEU A 34 -4.05 -3.43 -7.34
C LEU A 34 -5.04 -2.69 -8.24
N GLY A 35 -5.01 -3.00 -9.53
CA GLY A 35 -5.94 -2.45 -10.51
C GLY A 35 -7.41 -2.77 -10.20
N ALA A 36 -8.32 -2.06 -10.85
CA ALA A 36 -9.76 -2.21 -10.65
C ALA A 36 -10.24 -3.67 -10.74
N GLY A 37 -11.20 -4.05 -9.89
CA GLY A 37 -11.73 -5.41 -9.79
C GLY A 37 -10.85 -6.42 -9.06
N ARG A 38 -9.69 -6.00 -8.54
CA ARG A 38 -8.78 -6.85 -7.73
C ARG A 38 -8.90 -6.54 -6.25
N SER A 39 -10.05 -6.89 -5.67
CA SER A 39 -10.38 -6.63 -4.27
C SER A 39 -10.66 -7.90 -3.47
N THR A 40 -10.53 -9.09 -4.06
CA THR A 40 -10.74 -10.35 -3.33
C THR A 40 -9.54 -10.69 -2.46
N TYR A 41 -9.74 -11.47 -1.40
CA TYR A 41 -8.65 -11.96 -0.56
C TYR A 41 -7.55 -12.67 -1.37
N THR A 42 -7.90 -13.35 -2.46
CA THR A 42 -6.91 -14.00 -3.34
C THR A 42 -6.01 -12.98 -4.03
N ASP A 43 -6.57 -11.87 -4.49
CA ASP A 43 -5.83 -10.76 -5.08
C ASP A 43 -4.94 -10.09 -4.03
N LEU A 44 -5.50 -9.82 -2.84
CA LEU A 44 -4.80 -9.16 -1.75
C LEU A 44 -3.60 -10.00 -1.27
N ARG A 45 -3.80 -11.31 -1.07
CA ARG A 45 -2.73 -12.23 -0.69
C ARG A 45 -1.61 -12.26 -1.74
N SER A 46 -1.98 -12.25 -3.02
CA SER A 46 -1.00 -12.24 -4.11
C SER A 46 -0.18 -10.94 -4.10
N GLY A 47 -0.85 -9.79 -3.95
CA GLY A 47 -0.18 -8.49 -3.82
C GLY A 47 0.70 -8.37 -2.58
N ALA A 48 0.24 -8.85 -1.43
CA ALA A 48 1.01 -8.86 -0.19
C ALA A 48 2.27 -9.75 -0.30
N THR A 49 2.15 -10.92 -0.92
CA THR A 49 3.30 -11.80 -1.17
C THR A 49 4.33 -11.10 -2.07
N ARG A 50 3.88 -10.47 -3.15
CA ARG A 50 4.76 -9.69 -4.05
C ARG A 50 5.46 -8.55 -3.31
N LEU A 51 4.76 -7.81 -2.44
CA LEU A 51 5.35 -6.75 -1.62
C LEU A 51 6.46 -7.27 -0.69
N LEU A 52 6.27 -8.45 -0.09
CA LEU A 52 7.30 -9.07 0.76
C LEU A 52 8.52 -9.51 -0.05
N GLU A 53 8.32 -10.07 -1.24
CA GLU A 53 9.40 -10.42 -2.16
C GLU A 53 10.21 -9.17 -2.54
N ILE A 54 9.53 -8.09 -2.91
CA ILE A 54 10.15 -6.79 -3.20
C ILE A 54 10.93 -6.30 -1.99
N ASN A 55 10.31 -6.24 -0.81
CA ASN A 55 10.96 -5.76 0.41
C ASN A 55 12.24 -6.54 0.74
N HIS A 56 12.26 -7.84 0.46
CA HIS A 56 13.43 -8.68 0.65
C HIS A 56 14.60 -8.32 -0.29
N THR A 57 14.32 -7.73 -1.45
CA THR A 57 15.35 -7.29 -2.41
C THR A 57 15.90 -5.90 -2.14
N LEU A 58 15.29 -5.13 -1.24
CA LEU A 58 15.72 -3.76 -0.94
C LEU A 58 17.03 -3.74 -0.14
N PRO A 59 17.92 -2.74 -0.37
CA PRO A 59 19.15 -2.60 0.42
C PRO A 59 18.91 -2.40 1.92
N SER A 60 17.76 -1.82 2.28
CA SER A 60 17.24 -1.72 3.64
C SER A 60 15.75 -2.05 3.61
N PRO A 61 15.22 -2.79 4.62
CA PRO A 61 13.79 -3.04 4.71
C PRO A 61 12.98 -1.76 4.74
N ALA A 62 11.84 -1.78 4.07
CA ALA A 62 10.82 -0.76 4.18
C ALA A 62 10.25 -0.73 5.61
N THR A 63 9.97 0.47 6.09
CA THR A 63 9.33 0.68 7.39
C THR A 63 7.87 0.24 7.35
N ARG A 64 7.19 0.45 6.22
CA ARG A 64 5.78 0.08 6.00
C ARG A 64 5.56 -0.41 4.57
N LEU A 65 4.71 -1.41 4.42
CA LEU A 65 4.25 -1.94 3.14
C LEU A 65 2.74 -1.70 3.02
N TYR A 66 2.33 -1.12 1.90
CA TYR A 66 0.93 -0.79 1.64
C TYR A 66 0.45 -1.42 0.34
N LEU A 67 -0.69 -2.11 0.41
CA LEU A 67 -1.46 -2.54 -0.73
C LEU A 67 -2.62 -1.55 -0.95
N VAL A 68 -2.74 -1.02 -2.15
CA VAL A 68 -3.70 0.04 -2.48
C VAL A 68 -4.74 -0.49 -3.46
N LEU A 69 -6.02 -0.44 -3.10
CA LEU A 69 -7.14 -0.92 -3.91
C LEU A 69 -7.94 0.26 -4.49
N CYS A 70 -8.50 0.06 -5.68
CA CYS A 70 -9.42 1.02 -6.29
C CYS A 70 -10.82 1.05 -5.63
N GLU A 71 -11.16 0.01 -4.85
CA GLU A 71 -12.46 -0.20 -4.23
C GLU A 71 -12.28 -0.97 -2.91
N PRO A 72 -13.28 -0.97 -2.00
CA PRO A 72 -13.20 -1.74 -0.76
C PRO A 72 -12.88 -3.22 -1.00
N PRO A 73 -12.18 -3.88 -0.05
CA PRO A 73 -12.01 -5.33 -0.11
C PRO A 73 -13.36 -6.04 -0.26
N ALA A 74 -13.40 -7.09 -1.08
CA ALA A 74 -14.63 -7.84 -1.32
C ALA A 74 -15.09 -8.57 -0.07
N GLU A 75 -14.15 -9.06 0.73
CA GLU A 75 -14.40 -9.66 2.03
C GLU A 75 -13.98 -8.71 3.16
N ASP A 76 -14.89 -8.44 4.09
CA ASP A 76 -14.71 -7.53 5.22
C ASP A 76 -13.55 -7.91 6.16
N TRP A 77 -13.23 -9.20 6.28
CA TRP A 77 -12.12 -9.72 7.08
C TRP A 77 -10.76 -9.71 6.37
N SER A 78 -10.72 -9.45 5.07
CA SER A 78 -9.52 -9.70 4.26
C SER A 78 -8.39 -8.70 4.54
N ALA A 79 -8.72 -7.42 4.76
CA ALA A 79 -7.73 -6.39 5.09
C ALA A 79 -7.01 -6.69 6.41
N ASP A 80 -7.76 -6.99 7.47
CA ASP A 80 -7.21 -7.36 8.78
C ASP A 80 -6.35 -8.62 8.69
N THR A 81 -6.82 -9.63 7.96
CA THR A 81 -6.06 -10.87 7.75
C THR A 81 -4.73 -10.59 7.04
N VAL A 82 -4.72 -9.72 6.04
CA VAL A 82 -3.51 -9.37 5.29
C VAL A 82 -2.53 -8.62 6.19
N ARG A 83 -3.02 -7.68 7.00
CA ARG A 83 -2.20 -6.97 7.99
C ARG A 83 -1.60 -7.92 9.01
N ASP A 84 -2.42 -8.76 9.62
CA ASP A 84 -2.01 -9.58 10.76
C ASP A 84 -1.08 -10.75 10.35
N ILE A 85 -1.25 -11.28 9.13
CA ILE A 85 -0.45 -12.42 8.65
C ILE A 85 0.79 -11.98 7.86
N PHE A 86 0.68 -10.92 7.05
CA PHE A 86 1.76 -10.50 6.14
C PHE A 86 2.46 -9.22 6.60
N GLY A 87 1.93 -8.51 7.60
CA GLY A 87 2.45 -7.19 7.99
C GLY A 87 2.24 -6.12 6.91
N VAL A 88 1.30 -6.33 5.99
CA VAL A 88 1.00 -5.42 4.88
C VAL A 88 -0.29 -4.68 5.17
N HIS A 89 -0.22 -3.36 5.20
CA HIS A 89 -1.39 -2.51 5.41
C HIS A 89 -2.22 -2.42 4.12
N VAL A 90 -3.55 -2.41 4.23
CA VAL A 90 -4.43 -2.31 3.06
C VAL A 90 -5.16 -0.97 3.10
N LEU A 91 -5.06 -0.22 2.01
CA LEU A 91 -5.75 1.04 1.77
C LEU A 91 -6.69 0.88 0.58
N TRP A 92 -7.83 1.54 0.60
CA TRP A 92 -8.72 1.54 -0.55
C TRP A 92 -9.42 2.86 -0.75
N ARG A 93 -9.79 3.15 -2.00
CA ARG A 93 -10.59 4.32 -2.30
C ARG A 93 -12.03 4.13 -1.81
N SER A 94 -12.50 5.09 -1.02
CA SER A 94 -13.91 5.24 -0.65
C SER A 94 -14.47 6.53 -1.27
N PRO A 95 -15.80 6.68 -1.44
CA PRO A 95 -16.38 7.91 -1.98
C PRO A 95 -15.94 9.14 -1.18
N GLY A 96 -15.08 9.98 -1.79
CA GLY A 96 -14.55 11.20 -1.17
C GLY A 96 -13.42 11.02 -0.15
N SER A 97 -12.99 9.79 0.17
CA SER A 97 -12.01 9.52 1.23
C SER A 97 -11.15 8.28 0.94
N TRP A 98 -10.28 7.94 1.89
CA TRP A 98 -9.56 6.67 1.92
C TRP A 98 -10.11 5.83 3.07
N GLY A 99 -10.30 4.53 2.81
CA GLY A 99 -10.52 3.51 3.82
C GLY A 99 -9.24 2.71 4.07
N GLY A 100 -9.19 2.04 5.21
CA GLY A 100 -8.02 1.30 5.68
C GLY A 100 -7.54 1.80 7.05
N ASP A 101 -6.58 1.07 7.61
CA ASP A 101 -5.95 1.44 8.86
C ASP A 101 -4.90 2.55 8.67
N GLU A 102 -4.77 3.41 9.67
CA GLU A 102 -3.70 4.42 9.76
C GLU A 102 -3.57 5.30 8.50
N THR A 103 -4.69 5.62 7.85
CA THR A 103 -4.73 6.37 6.57
C THR A 103 -3.94 7.67 6.61
N GLU A 104 -3.94 8.40 7.73
CA GLU A 104 -3.15 9.63 7.86
C GLU A 104 -1.63 9.37 7.83
N ILE A 105 -1.15 8.28 8.44
CA ILE A 105 0.27 7.88 8.37
C ILE A 105 0.60 7.40 6.96
N ALA A 106 -0.27 6.57 6.39
CA ALA A 106 -0.11 6.01 5.06
C ALA A 106 -0.08 7.08 3.96
N LEU A 107 -0.75 8.22 4.17
CA LEU A 107 -0.76 9.37 3.27
C LEU A 107 0.31 10.43 3.61
N GLY A 108 1.23 10.14 4.55
CA GLY A 108 2.31 11.05 4.94
C GLY A 108 1.85 12.30 5.72
N ARG A 109 0.63 12.28 6.27
CA ARG A 109 0.01 13.39 7.03
C ARG A 109 0.12 13.21 8.54
N GLY A 110 0.54 12.04 9.01
CA GLY A 110 0.83 11.71 10.40
C GLY A 110 2.29 11.33 10.65
N GLN A 111 2.71 11.29 11.92
CA GLN A 111 4.01 10.72 12.31
C GLN A 111 3.90 9.19 12.41
N ALA A 112 4.92 8.49 11.93
CA ALA A 112 5.04 7.03 11.94
C ALA A 112 5.39 6.48 13.34
#